data_AF-A0A6P8UHQ6-F1
#
_entry.id   AF-A0A6P8UHQ6-F1
#
_cell.length_a   1.000
_cell.length_b   1.000
_cell.length_c   1.000
_cell.angle_alpha   90.00
_cell.angle_beta   90.00
_cell.angle_gamma   90.00
#
_symmetry.space_group_name_H-M   'P 1'
#
loop_
_entity.id
_entity.type
_entity.pdbx_description
1 polymer ?
#
loop_
_entity_poly.entity_id
_entity_poly.type
_entity_poly.pdbx_seq_one_letter_code
_entity_poly.pdbx_strand_id
1 'polypeptide(L)'
;MDNGPHGNQGQSMFGPSDRLTAEFRACCRDPTDAIETRLRFMLQMFLQHHRDTAGDENNHLAAKSCCAAAIWYYRILENILSQEKERLDIKDGSVLLELDLFQRCLVACCLEITLFSNSLPYEFPLLLQVLTLAPYHFIKVIELVLRAERCLPRDVVTHLAQSEERVLESLAWTTDSPLWKAISANEGHLPTCQQVMPPARIEGQNQTDFQPDRNPPGDMSVEFSFGAEASSNTDPSAENRPPRSNSLHLFARKVYMLMGKRLEKLCSTLGISEELRLKIWTCFEHSLVHFTDLTKDRHLDQLLMCAIYMIAKITNVKISFKHIIHCYESQPLASRSVCKSVLISGQDTETLLNGNNNNGDPAHAFPTPDSPSSHYPPAQEERVNLIRFYDNIYTGKMHDCADQFDPASGRDTPPLSPYPCQGRGGRASRQSQQVSSSLLIFNSETPGDREEGEDEDGPPAQRLRVAESFLQRRLRSIANDREAQRDRDQPSMSQPDLH
;
A
#
# COMPACT_ATOMS: atom_id res chain seq x y z
N MET A 1 9.14 -53.01 38.91
CA MET A 1 7.95 -52.40 39.54
C MET A 1 8.49 -51.26 40.38
N ASP A 2 8.21 -50.00 40.14
CA ASP A 2 7.01 -49.41 39.54
C ASP A 2 7.36 -48.04 38.95
N ASN A 3 6.71 -47.70 37.83
CA ASN A 3 6.93 -46.51 37.03
C ASN A 3 6.12 -45.33 37.59
N GLY A 4 6.75 -44.17 37.73
CA GLY A 4 6.03 -42.91 37.99
C GLY A 4 5.23 -42.46 36.76
N PRO A 5 4.04 -41.84 36.93
CA PRO A 5 3.30 -41.30 35.82
C PRO A 5 3.87 -39.93 35.44
N HIS A 6 4.60 -39.89 34.32
CA HIS A 6 4.78 -38.67 33.54
C HIS A 6 3.42 -38.27 32.95
N GLY A 7 2.73 -37.36 33.63
CA GLY A 7 1.52 -36.72 33.12
C GLY A 7 1.85 -35.81 31.95
N ASN A 8 1.33 -36.19 30.78
CA ASN A 8 1.22 -35.41 29.54
C ASN A 8 1.13 -33.90 29.77
N GLN A 9 2.15 -33.15 29.35
CA GLN A 9 1.95 -31.77 28.94
C GLN A 9 1.09 -31.80 27.67
N GLY A 10 -0.21 -31.55 27.85
CA GLY A 10 -1.19 -31.50 26.77
C GLY A 10 -0.73 -30.52 25.69
N GLN A 11 -0.68 -31.01 24.45
CA GLN A 11 -0.58 -30.20 23.24
C GLN A 11 -1.65 -29.09 23.30
N SER A 12 -1.21 -27.83 23.27
CA SER A 12 -2.11 -26.67 23.28
C SER A 12 -3.14 -26.79 22.16
N MET A 13 -4.40 -26.73 22.57
CA MET A 13 -5.63 -26.90 21.80
C MET A 13 -5.60 -26.13 20.46
N PHE A 14 -5.65 -26.87 19.35
CA PHE A 14 -5.87 -26.30 18.03
C PHE A 14 -7.35 -25.89 17.92
N GLY A 15 -7.65 -24.60 18.04
CA GLY A 15 -9.01 -24.11 17.84
C GLY A 15 -9.28 -22.72 18.41
N PRO A 16 -10.47 -22.16 18.12
CA PRO A 16 -10.95 -20.94 18.77
C PRO A 16 -11.05 -21.13 20.28
N SER A 17 -10.93 -20.03 21.04
CA SER A 17 -11.20 -20.05 22.48
C SER A 17 -12.68 -20.36 22.75
N ASP A 18 -13.04 -20.75 23.98
CA ASP A 18 -14.45 -20.94 24.36
C ASP A 18 -15.28 -19.65 24.14
N ARG A 19 -14.65 -18.49 24.39
CA ARG A 19 -15.25 -17.18 24.14
C ARG A 19 -15.51 -16.96 22.66
N LEU A 20 -14.49 -17.15 21.81
CA LEU A 20 -14.64 -16.99 20.36
C LEU A 20 -15.64 -18.00 19.77
N THR A 21 -15.67 -19.22 20.31
CA THR A 21 -16.65 -20.25 19.92
C THR A 21 -18.07 -19.82 20.27
N ALA A 22 -18.29 -19.21 21.45
CA ALA A 22 -19.58 -18.65 21.81
C ALA A 22 -19.98 -17.48 20.87
N GLU A 23 -19.02 -16.65 20.47
CA GLU A 23 -19.24 -15.57 19.50
C GLU A 23 -19.63 -16.10 18.11
N PHE A 24 -19.01 -17.19 17.65
CA PHE A 24 -19.36 -17.84 16.40
C PHE A 24 -20.79 -18.40 16.42
N ARG A 25 -21.17 -19.06 17.52
CA ARG A 25 -22.54 -19.59 17.68
C ARG A 25 -23.60 -18.50 17.85
N ALA A 26 -23.20 -17.30 18.27
CA ALA A 26 -24.09 -16.14 18.38
C ALA A 26 -24.36 -15.45 17.04
N CYS A 27 -23.59 -15.78 16.00
CA CYS A 27 -23.80 -15.25 14.64
C CYS A 27 -25.06 -15.86 14.00
N CYS A 28 -25.69 -15.12 13.08
CA CYS A 28 -26.89 -15.60 12.38
C CYS A 28 -26.61 -16.88 11.55
N ARG A 29 -25.37 -17.02 11.07
CA ARG A 29 -24.81 -18.23 10.48
C ARG A 29 -23.52 -18.53 11.21
N ASP A 30 -23.40 -19.73 11.77
CA ASP A 30 -22.18 -20.15 12.46
C ASP A 30 -21.02 -20.25 11.44
N PRO A 31 -19.98 -19.39 11.54
CA PRO A 31 -18.90 -19.34 10.56
C PRO A 31 -17.77 -20.34 10.88
N THR A 32 -17.89 -21.17 11.91
CA THR A 32 -16.83 -22.06 12.41
C THR A 32 -16.21 -22.91 11.30
N ASP A 33 -17.03 -23.72 10.61
CA ASP A 33 -16.54 -24.63 9.57
C ASP A 33 -15.91 -23.90 8.38
N ALA A 34 -16.50 -22.76 7.99
CA ALA A 34 -16.02 -21.94 6.88
C ALA A 34 -14.66 -21.31 7.21
N ILE A 35 -14.51 -20.78 8.43
CA ILE A 35 -13.25 -20.21 8.93
C ILE A 35 -12.17 -21.30 9.03
N GLU A 36 -12.49 -22.44 9.65
CA GLU A 36 -11.53 -23.53 9.83
C GLU A 36 -11.06 -24.09 8.48
N THR A 37 -12.00 -24.32 7.56
CA THR A 37 -11.69 -24.81 6.21
C THR A 37 -10.79 -23.84 5.46
N ARG A 38 -11.09 -22.54 5.51
CA ARG A 38 -10.26 -21.50 4.86
C ARG A 38 -8.86 -21.45 5.46
N LEU A 39 -8.76 -21.40 6.79
CA LEU A 39 -7.47 -21.37 7.50
C LEU A 39 -6.63 -22.58 7.10
N ARG A 40 -7.22 -23.79 7.18
CA ARG A 40 -6.53 -25.03 6.82
C ARG A 40 -6.05 -25.02 5.37
N PHE A 41 -6.91 -24.61 4.44
CA PHE A 41 -6.57 -24.52 3.02
C PHE A 41 -5.38 -23.59 2.76
N MET A 42 -5.39 -22.38 3.32
CA MET A 42 -4.30 -21.42 3.11
C MET A 42 -2.98 -21.87 3.74
N LEU A 43 -3.01 -22.48 4.94
CA LEU A 43 -1.82 -23.07 5.55
C LEU A 43 -1.27 -24.22 4.68
N GLN A 44 -2.14 -25.03 4.08
CA GLN A 44 -1.74 -26.09 3.15
C GLN A 44 -1.13 -25.55 1.87
N MET A 45 -1.67 -24.47 1.29
CA MET A 45 -1.07 -23.80 0.13
C MET A 45 0.38 -23.38 0.40
N PHE A 46 0.63 -22.76 1.56
CA PHE A 46 1.98 -22.39 1.98
C PHE A 46 2.88 -23.62 2.16
N LEU A 47 2.42 -24.65 2.89
CA LEU A 47 3.21 -25.85 3.15
C LEU A 47 3.56 -26.60 1.85
N GLN A 48 2.64 -26.64 0.90
CA GLN A 48 2.87 -27.26 -0.40
C GLN A 48 3.97 -26.51 -1.15
N HIS A 49 3.84 -25.19 -1.28
CA HIS A 49 4.87 -24.35 -1.90
C HIS A 49 6.24 -24.49 -1.21
N HIS A 50 6.26 -24.59 0.12
CA HIS A 50 7.50 -24.81 0.88
C HIS A 50 8.17 -26.13 0.49
N ARG A 51 7.43 -27.23 0.45
CA ARG A 51 7.96 -28.54 0.04
C ARG A 51 8.50 -28.51 -1.38
N ASP A 52 7.79 -27.85 -2.28
CA ASP A 52 8.17 -27.75 -3.69
C ASP A 52 9.45 -26.92 -3.91
N THR A 53 9.72 -25.94 -3.03
CA THR A 53 10.84 -25.00 -3.19
C THR A 53 12.07 -25.34 -2.35
N ALA A 54 11.89 -25.77 -1.10
CA ALA A 54 12.95 -25.93 -0.10
C ALA A 54 13.31 -27.41 0.20
N GLY A 55 12.59 -28.38 -0.37
CA GLY A 55 12.82 -29.80 -0.09
C GLY A 55 12.49 -30.17 1.36
N ASP A 56 13.28 -31.07 1.96
CA ASP A 56 13.08 -31.54 3.35
C ASP A 56 13.67 -30.62 4.42
N GLU A 57 14.50 -29.64 4.04
CA GLU A 57 15.10 -28.71 4.98
C GLU A 57 14.04 -27.77 5.56
N ASN A 58 14.06 -27.57 6.88
CA ASN A 58 13.13 -26.71 7.62
C ASN A 58 11.63 -27.08 7.55
N ASN A 59 11.26 -28.25 7.03
CA ASN A 59 9.85 -28.69 6.97
C ASN A 59 9.17 -28.72 8.35
N HIS A 60 9.89 -29.16 9.39
CA HIS A 60 9.41 -29.09 10.77
C HIS A 60 9.15 -27.64 11.23
N LEU A 61 10.03 -26.71 10.83
CA LEU A 61 9.88 -25.30 11.18
C LEU A 61 8.70 -24.67 10.45
N ALA A 62 8.50 -24.97 9.18
CA ALA A 62 7.34 -24.53 8.40
C ALA A 62 6.02 -25.04 9.00
N ALA A 63 5.96 -26.32 9.41
CA ALA A 63 4.81 -26.88 10.10
C ALA A 63 4.57 -26.19 11.46
N LYS A 64 5.63 -25.97 12.24
CA LYS A 64 5.56 -25.22 13.51
C LYS A 64 5.05 -23.79 13.29
N SER A 65 5.50 -23.10 12.24
CA SER A 65 5.02 -21.76 11.87
C SER A 65 3.53 -21.78 11.52
N CYS A 66 3.05 -22.77 10.79
CA CYS A 66 1.62 -22.92 10.51
C CYS A 66 0.77 -23.13 11.77
N CYS A 67 1.24 -23.98 12.70
CA CYS A 67 0.57 -24.17 13.99
C CYS A 67 0.52 -22.86 14.79
N ALA A 68 1.63 -22.13 14.85
CA ALA A 68 1.68 -20.83 15.52
C ALA A 68 0.78 -19.79 14.82
N ALA A 69 0.68 -19.82 13.48
CA ALA A 69 -0.12 -18.88 12.71
C ALA A 69 -1.61 -19.10 12.96
N ALA A 70 -2.05 -20.36 13.10
CA ALA A 70 -3.43 -20.68 13.50
C ALA A 70 -3.78 -20.11 14.89
N ILE A 71 -2.86 -20.21 15.86
CA ILE A 71 -3.04 -19.65 17.21
C ILE A 71 -3.14 -18.12 17.14
N TRP A 72 -2.23 -17.48 16.40
CA TRP A 72 -2.26 -16.03 16.19
C TRP A 72 -3.54 -15.58 15.51
N TYR A 73 -4.01 -16.31 14.51
CA TYR A 73 -5.24 -16.01 13.77
C TYR A 73 -6.45 -15.95 14.70
N TYR A 74 -6.73 -17.00 15.48
CA TYR A 74 -7.88 -17.00 16.37
C TYR A 74 -7.79 -15.93 17.46
N ARG A 75 -6.60 -15.74 18.05
CA ARG A 75 -6.37 -14.70 19.06
C ARG A 75 -6.61 -13.29 18.52
N ILE A 76 -6.01 -12.96 17.38
CA ILE A 76 -6.15 -11.64 16.77
C ILE A 76 -7.58 -11.42 16.29
N LEU A 77 -8.21 -12.45 15.69
CA LEU A 77 -9.61 -12.38 15.28
C LEU A 77 -10.53 -12.07 16.46
N GLU A 78 -10.36 -12.75 17.60
CA GLU A 78 -11.14 -12.48 18.82
C GLU A 78 -10.95 -11.03 19.31
N ASN A 79 -9.72 -10.53 19.30
CA ASN A 79 -9.41 -9.16 19.69
C ASN A 79 -10.05 -8.14 18.75
N ILE A 80 -9.98 -8.37 17.42
CA ILE A 80 -10.62 -7.51 16.42
C ILE A 80 -12.14 -7.50 16.63
N LEU A 81 -12.76 -8.67 16.78
CA LEU A 81 -14.21 -8.78 17.00
C LEU A 81 -14.64 -8.03 18.27
N SER A 82 -13.89 -8.21 19.36
CA SER A 82 -14.17 -7.54 20.64
C SER A 82 -14.16 -6.02 20.49
N GLN A 83 -13.11 -5.49 19.86
CA GLN A 83 -12.95 -4.05 19.63
C GLN A 83 -14.01 -3.49 18.69
N GLU A 84 -14.39 -4.24 17.66
CA GLU A 84 -15.38 -3.78 16.68
C GLU A 84 -16.82 -3.82 17.23
N LYS A 85 -17.16 -4.81 18.06
CA LYS A 85 -18.44 -4.82 18.79
C LYS A 85 -18.56 -3.65 19.75
N GLU A 86 -17.51 -3.35 20.51
CA GLU A 86 -17.46 -2.18 21.41
C GLU A 86 -17.57 -0.86 20.62
N ARG A 87 -16.90 -0.76 19.47
CA ARG A 87 -16.86 0.47 18.67
C ARG A 87 -18.18 0.77 17.95
N LEU A 88 -18.86 -0.26 17.43
CA LEU A 88 -20.06 -0.10 16.62
C LEU A 88 -21.36 -0.26 17.41
N ASP A 89 -21.31 -0.67 18.68
CA ASP A 89 -22.46 -1.08 19.48
C ASP A 89 -23.32 -2.15 18.78
N ILE A 90 -22.67 -2.94 17.91
CA ILE A 90 -23.33 -4.01 17.16
C ILE A 90 -23.11 -5.32 17.92
N LYS A 91 -24.22 -6.01 18.22
CA LYS A 91 -24.20 -7.30 18.91
C LYS A 91 -23.77 -8.45 17.99
N ASP A 92 -24.06 -8.33 16.69
CA ASP A 92 -23.79 -9.36 15.68
C ASP A 92 -22.46 -9.12 14.92
N GLY A 93 -21.54 -10.08 15.02
CA GLY A 93 -20.26 -10.07 14.31
C GLY A 93 -20.31 -10.73 12.93
N SER A 94 -21.47 -11.24 12.50
CA SER A 94 -21.61 -12.08 11.29
C SER A 94 -21.02 -11.41 10.04
N VAL A 95 -21.32 -10.13 9.81
CA VAL A 95 -20.85 -9.39 8.63
C VAL A 95 -19.33 -9.41 8.54
N LEU A 96 -18.62 -9.23 9.65
CA LEU A 96 -17.15 -9.25 9.64
C LEU A 96 -16.61 -10.66 9.38
N LEU A 97 -17.25 -11.66 9.97
CA LEU A 97 -16.78 -13.05 9.87
C LEU A 97 -16.99 -13.64 8.48
N GLU A 98 -18.01 -13.18 7.76
CA GLU A 98 -18.32 -13.61 6.40
C GLU A 98 -17.41 -12.97 5.32
N LEU A 99 -16.66 -11.91 5.64
CA LEU A 99 -15.77 -11.24 4.67
C LEU A 99 -14.55 -12.11 4.33
N ASP A 100 -14.64 -12.84 3.21
CA ASP A 100 -13.59 -13.76 2.75
C ASP A 100 -12.21 -13.08 2.63
N LEU A 101 -12.16 -11.92 1.96
CA LEU A 101 -10.90 -11.20 1.74
C LEU A 101 -10.24 -10.76 3.05
N PHE A 102 -11.03 -10.33 4.04
CA PHE A 102 -10.53 -10.00 5.38
C PHE A 102 -9.90 -11.23 6.03
N GLN A 103 -10.59 -12.36 6.04
CA GLN A 103 -10.08 -13.60 6.64
C GLN A 103 -8.80 -14.07 5.97
N ARG A 104 -8.74 -14.04 4.63
CA ARG A 104 -7.54 -14.43 3.89
C ARG A 104 -6.35 -13.51 4.19
N CYS A 105 -6.56 -12.19 4.18
CA CYS A 105 -5.53 -11.23 4.55
C CYS A 105 -5.06 -11.45 6.01
N LEU A 106 -5.97 -11.75 6.94
CA LEU A 106 -5.62 -12.00 8.33
C LEU A 106 -4.78 -13.27 8.49
N VAL A 107 -5.13 -14.36 7.80
CA VAL A 107 -4.30 -15.58 7.77
C VAL A 107 -2.91 -15.27 7.22
N ALA A 108 -2.82 -14.54 6.11
CA ALA A 108 -1.55 -14.14 5.52
C ALA A 108 -0.70 -13.31 6.48
N CYS A 109 -1.31 -12.37 7.22
CA CYS A 109 -0.59 -11.56 8.20
C CYS A 109 -0.10 -12.39 9.39
N CYS A 110 -0.90 -13.36 9.86
CA CYS A 110 -0.48 -14.28 10.93
C CYS A 110 0.67 -15.18 10.48
N LEU A 111 0.62 -15.69 9.25
CA LEU A 111 1.73 -16.41 8.64
C LEU A 111 2.97 -15.52 8.56
N GLU A 112 2.87 -14.31 8.01
CA GLU A 112 3.99 -13.36 7.91
C GLU A 112 4.68 -13.12 9.27
N ILE A 113 3.90 -12.89 10.33
CA ILE A 113 4.40 -12.74 11.70
C ILE A 113 5.20 -13.98 12.12
N THR A 114 4.65 -15.17 11.90
CA THR A 114 5.30 -16.42 12.33
C THR A 114 6.50 -16.81 11.48
N LEU A 115 6.48 -16.56 10.17
CA LEU A 115 7.61 -16.84 9.29
C LEU A 115 8.79 -15.93 9.64
N PHE A 116 8.52 -14.64 9.85
CA PHE A 116 9.52 -13.69 10.32
C PHE A 116 10.09 -14.09 11.68
N SER A 117 9.23 -14.42 12.65
CA SER A 117 9.65 -14.79 14.02
C SER A 117 10.46 -16.09 14.07
N ASN A 118 10.26 -16.99 13.10
CA ASN A 118 11.04 -18.23 12.97
C ASN A 118 12.22 -18.09 11.99
N SER A 119 12.48 -16.88 11.48
CA SER A 119 13.57 -16.58 10.54
C SER A 119 13.59 -17.48 9.30
N LEU A 120 12.41 -17.86 8.80
CA LEU A 120 12.30 -18.60 7.54
C LEU A 120 12.57 -17.66 6.35
N PRO A 121 13.15 -18.15 5.24
CA PRO A 121 13.61 -17.34 4.11
C PRO A 121 12.45 -16.91 3.18
N TYR A 122 11.36 -16.40 3.76
CA TYR A 122 10.20 -15.87 3.06
C TYR A 122 10.19 -14.36 3.18
N GLU A 123 10.99 -13.71 2.33
CA GLU A 123 10.98 -12.25 2.28
C GLU A 123 9.65 -11.74 1.72
N PHE A 124 9.07 -10.75 2.40
CA PHE A 124 7.90 -10.04 1.87
C PHE A 124 8.22 -9.42 0.50
N PRO A 125 7.39 -9.61 -0.54
CA PRO A 125 5.99 -10.05 -0.50
C PRO A 125 5.73 -11.51 -0.93
N LEU A 126 6.73 -12.39 -0.92
CA LEU A 126 6.61 -13.76 -1.47
C LEU A 126 5.39 -14.51 -0.93
N LEU A 127 5.13 -14.42 0.36
CA LEU A 127 3.98 -15.08 0.99
C LEU A 127 2.64 -14.65 0.37
N LEU A 128 2.45 -13.36 0.08
CA LEU A 128 1.22 -12.87 -0.56
C LEU A 128 1.05 -13.47 -1.96
N GLN A 129 2.15 -13.68 -2.68
CA GLN A 129 2.13 -14.30 -4.00
C GLN A 129 1.71 -15.77 -3.92
N VAL A 130 2.28 -16.52 -2.97
CA VAL A 130 1.91 -17.92 -2.69
C VAL A 130 0.43 -18.04 -2.34
N LEU A 131 -0.10 -17.11 -1.54
CA LEU A 131 -1.49 -17.10 -1.10
C LEU A 131 -2.44 -16.42 -2.10
N THR A 132 -1.94 -15.97 -3.26
CA THR A 132 -2.71 -15.28 -4.31
C THR A 132 -3.46 -14.05 -3.78
N LEU A 133 -2.79 -13.24 -2.96
CA LEU A 133 -3.33 -12.02 -2.35
C LEU A 133 -2.68 -10.77 -2.93
N ALA A 134 -3.51 -9.78 -3.23
CA ALA A 134 -3.04 -8.49 -3.70
C ALA A 134 -2.48 -7.64 -2.53
N PRO A 135 -1.28 -7.04 -2.67
CA PRO A 135 -0.69 -6.15 -1.67
C PRO A 135 -1.62 -5.00 -1.25
N TYR A 136 -2.37 -4.43 -2.20
CA TYR A 136 -3.35 -3.36 -1.96
C TYR A 136 -4.39 -3.72 -0.89
N HIS A 137 -4.88 -4.96 -0.85
CA HIS A 137 -5.84 -5.39 0.18
C HIS A 137 -5.16 -5.71 1.52
N PHE A 138 -3.90 -6.14 1.49
CA PHE A 138 -3.15 -6.51 2.68
C PHE A 138 -2.89 -5.32 3.62
N ILE A 139 -2.72 -4.10 3.07
CA ILE A 139 -2.46 -2.92 3.91
C ILE A 139 -3.53 -2.66 4.97
N LYS A 140 -4.78 -3.00 4.67
CA LYS A 140 -5.93 -2.81 5.56
C LYS A 140 -5.83 -3.70 6.80
N VAL A 141 -5.28 -4.90 6.64
CA VAL A 141 -5.18 -5.86 7.74
C VAL A 141 -3.99 -5.56 8.65
N ILE A 142 -2.89 -5.01 8.13
CA ILE A 142 -1.72 -4.64 8.94
C ILE A 142 -2.13 -3.67 10.07
N GLU A 143 -2.85 -2.61 9.73
CA GLU A 143 -3.33 -1.63 10.73
C GLU A 143 -4.28 -2.27 11.75
N LEU A 144 -5.20 -3.14 11.29
CA LEU A 144 -6.11 -3.87 12.17
C LEU A 144 -5.36 -4.75 13.16
N VAL A 145 -4.35 -5.49 12.70
CA VAL A 145 -3.53 -6.37 13.53
C VAL A 145 -2.72 -5.58 14.55
N LEU A 146 -2.04 -4.51 14.13
CA LEU A 146 -1.25 -3.66 15.02
C LEU A 146 -2.10 -2.96 16.10
N ARG A 147 -3.36 -2.63 15.79
CA ARG A 147 -4.31 -2.05 16.75
C ARG A 147 -4.88 -3.11 17.69
N ALA A 148 -5.22 -4.28 17.16
CA ALA A 148 -5.84 -5.37 17.89
C ALA A 148 -4.89 -6.03 18.89
N GLU A 149 -3.63 -6.24 18.51
CA GLU A 149 -2.64 -6.92 19.32
C GLU A 149 -1.51 -5.96 19.76
N ARG A 150 -1.65 -5.43 20.98
CA ARG A 150 -0.69 -4.48 21.55
C ARG A 150 0.60 -5.13 22.06
N CYS A 151 0.63 -6.45 22.19
CA CYS A 151 1.75 -7.20 22.77
C CYS A 151 2.62 -7.89 21.72
N LEU A 152 2.63 -7.42 20.46
CA LEU A 152 3.55 -7.92 19.43
C LEU A 152 5.01 -7.56 19.76
N PRO A 153 5.98 -8.46 19.49
CA PRO A 153 7.40 -8.13 19.61
C PRO A 153 7.79 -6.92 18.76
N ARG A 154 8.71 -6.09 19.27
CA ARG A 154 9.12 -4.83 18.60
C ARG A 154 9.64 -5.07 17.18
N ASP A 155 10.38 -6.15 16.97
CA ASP A 155 10.95 -6.47 15.66
C ASP A 155 9.85 -6.86 14.67
N VAL A 156 8.81 -7.58 15.14
CA VAL A 156 7.62 -7.91 14.34
C VAL A 156 6.85 -6.64 13.97
N VAL A 157 6.64 -5.72 14.91
CA VAL A 157 5.98 -4.43 14.63
C VAL A 157 6.77 -3.64 13.58
N THR A 158 8.09 -3.63 13.70
CA THR A 158 8.99 -2.96 12.75
C THR A 158 8.91 -3.61 11.36
N HIS A 159 8.91 -4.94 11.30
CA HIS A 159 8.76 -5.72 10.06
C HIS A 159 7.41 -5.47 9.38
N LEU A 160 6.30 -5.45 10.14
CA LEU A 160 4.98 -5.16 9.59
C LEU A 160 4.88 -3.71 9.09
N ALA A 161 5.48 -2.74 9.79
CA ALA A 161 5.56 -1.36 9.33
C ALA A 161 6.37 -1.24 8.03
N GLN A 162 7.51 -1.95 7.92
CA GLN A 162 8.29 -2.01 6.68
C GLN A 162 7.52 -2.67 5.54
N SER A 163 6.74 -3.71 5.84
CA SER A 163 5.88 -4.37 4.85
C SER A 163 4.78 -3.41 4.36
N GLU A 164 4.16 -2.65 5.26
CA GLU A 164 3.21 -1.58 4.91
C GLU A 164 3.86 -0.52 4.00
N GLU A 165 5.06 -0.03 4.32
CA GLU A 165 5.78 0.93 3.49
C GLU A 165 6.07 0.37 2.08
N ARG A 166 6.49 -0.90 1.96
CA ARG A 166 6.73 -1.56 0.67
C ARG A 166 5.47 -1.66 -0.18
N VAL A 167 4.32 -1.92 0.45
CA VAL A 167 3.03 -1.89 -0.25
C VAL A 167 2.72 -0.50 -0.78
N LEU A 168 2.87 0.52 0.06
CA LEU A 168 2.55 1.91 -0.28
C LEU A 168 3.48 2.51 -1.33
N GLU A 169 4.76 2.14 -1.35
CA GLU A 169 5.75 2.77 -2.22
C GLU A 169 5.87 2.12 -3.59
N SER A 170 5.48 0.85 -3.76
CA SER A 170 5.64 0.14 -5.05
C SER A 170 4.63 -0.99 -5.28
N LEU A 171 4.40 -1.89 -4.33
CA LEU A 171 3.68 -3.14 -4.63
C LEU A 171 2.19 -2.96 -4.90
N ALA A 172 1.56 -1.91 -4.37
CA ALA A 172 0.18 -1.58 -4.71
C ALA A 172 0.03 -0.91 -6.09
N TRP A 173 1.13 -0.46 -6.69
CA TRP A 173 1.16 0.27 -7.96
C TRP A 173 1.52 -0.62 -9.16
N THR A 174 1.58 -1.93 -8.98
CA THR A 174 1.81 -2.86 -10.09
C THR A 174 0.61 -2.90 -11.05
N THR A 175 0.83 -3.17 -12.34
CA THR A 175 -0.23 -3.19 -13.38
C THR A 175 -1.40 -4.12 -13.04
N ASP A 176 -1.15 -5.23 -12.34
CA ASP A 176 -2.14 -6.23 -11.93
C ASP A 176 -2.87 -5.87 -10.63
N SER A 177 -2.55 -4.72 -10.01
CA SER A 177 -3.11 -4.33 -8.73
C SER A 177 -4.60 -3.95 -8.82
N PRO A 178 -5.43 -4.39 -7.86
CA PRO A 178 -6.82 -3.94 -7.75
C PRO A 178 -6.96 -2.45 -7.40
N LEU A 179 -5.85 -1.76 -7.04
CA LEU A 179 -5.80 -0.31 -6.88
C LEU A 179 -6.33 0.42 -8.13
N TRP A 180 -6.00 -0.06 -9.33
CA TRP A 180 -6.42 0.59 -10.57
C TRP A 180 -7.93 0.59 -10.75
N LYS A 181 -8.63 -0.46 -10.31
CA LYS A 181 -10.09 -0.49 -10.31
C LYS A 181 -10.67 0.58 -9.39
N ALA A 182 -10.07 0.75 -8.20
CA ALA A 182 -10.50 1.77 -7.26
C ALA A 182 -10.25 3.20 -7.80
N ILE A 183 -9.11 3.43 -8.46
CA ILE A 183 -8.79 4.70 -9.11
C ILE A 183 -9.75 4.97 -10.28
N SER A 184 -10.01 3.99 -11.14
CA SER A 184 -10.97 4.13 -12.24
C SER A 184 -12.39 4.44 -11.75
N ALA A 185 -12.81 3.83 -10.64
CA ALA A 185 -14.09 4.14 -10.00
C ALA A 185 -14.14 5.56 -9.39
N ASN A 186 -12.98 6.20 -9.17
CA ASN A 186 -12.83 7.56 -8.69
C ASN A 186 -12.41 8.50 -9.83
N GLU A 187 -13.09 8.40 -10.97
CA GLU A 187 -12.89 9.24 -12.16
C GLU A 187 -11.47 9.17 -12.76
N GLY A 188 -10.69 8.12 -12.45
CA GLY A 188 -9.31 7.97 -12.92
C GLY A 188 -8.26 8.68 -12.08
N HIS A 189 -8.65 9.30 -10.95
CA HIS A 189 -7.76 10.11 -10.12
C HIS A 189 -7.62 9.55 -8.70
N LEU A 190 -6.46 9.78 -8.08
CA LEU A 190 -6.30 9.58 -6.64
C LEU A 190 -6.98 10.74 -5.88
N PRO A 191 -7.69 10.50 -4.75
CA PRO A 191 -8.21 11.57 -3.91
C PRO A 191 -7.08 12.47 -3.41
N THR A 192 -7.30 13.79 -3.38
CA THR A 192 -6.28 14.77 -2.97
C THR A 192 -5.96 14.67 -1.48
N CYS A 193 -4.80 15.19 -1.08
CA CYS A 193 -4.36 15.30 0.30
C CYS A 193 -5.40 16.03 1.15
N GLN A 194 -5.99 17.11 0.63
CA GLN A 194 -7.06 17.86 1.29
C GLN A 194 -8.32 17.00 1.56
N GLN A 195 -8.68 16.10 0.62
CA GLN A 195 -9.86 15.24 0.76
C GLN A 195 -9.67 14.13 1.79
N VAL A 196 -8.42 13.66 1.99
CA VAL A 196 -8.14 12.48 2.81
C VAL A 196 -7.50 12.77 4.16
N MET A 197 -6.92 13.96 4.35
CA MET A 197 -6.32 14.35 5.62
C MET A 197 -7.37 14.90 6.59
N PRO A 198 -7.44 14.38 7.83
CA PRO A 198 -8.26 15.02 8.85
C PRO A 198 -7.66 16.39 9.21
N PRO A 199 -8.47 17.40 9.60
CA PRO A 199 -7.99 18.76 9.89
C PRO A 199 -6.85 18.82 10.91
N ALA A 200 -6.81 17.91 11.89
CA ALA A 200 -5.76 17.81 12.90
C ALA A 200 -4.38 17.36 12.37
N ARG A 201 -4.28 16.94 11.09
CA ARG A 201 -3.06 16.45 10.45
C ARG A 201 -2.64 17.31 9.25
N ILE A 202 -3.18 18.51 9.12
CA ILE A 202 -2.77 19.47 8.09
C ILE A 202 -1.90 20.56 8.74
N GLU A 203 -0.75 20.87 8.15
CA GLU A 203 0.06 22.01 8.58
C GLU A 203 -0.67 23.33 8.28
N GLY A 204 -0.85 24.21 9.27
CA GLY A 204 -1.15 25.63 9.01
C GLY A 204 -2.56 26.17 9.33
N GLN A 205 -3.52 25.39 9.85
CA GLN A 205 -4.85 25.96 10.21
C GLN A 205 -4.90 26.75 11.55
N ASN A 206 -3.77 26.92 12.27
CA ASN A 206 -3.75 27.59 13.59
C ASN A 206 -2.94 28.90 13.64
N GLN A 207 -2.74 29.60 12.51
CA GLN A 207 -2.15 30.94 12.54
C GLN A 207 -2.88 31.89 11.60
N THR A 208 -4.06 32.35 12.03
CA THR A 208 -4.51 33.75 11.99
C THR A 208 -5.93 33.81 12.55
N ASP A 209 -6.05 34.09 13.84
CA ASP A 209 -6.95 35.16 14.28
C ASP A 209 -6.51 35.64 15.66
N PHE A 210 -5.75 36.74 15.64
CA PHE A 210 -5.57 37.58 16.81
C PHE A 210 -6.84 38.40 16.99
N GLN A 211 -7.56 38.18 18.09
CA GLN A 211 -8.27 39.28 18.73
C GLN A 211 -8.12 39.20 20.26
N PRO A 212 -7.65 40.30 20.92
CA PRO A 212 -7.48 40.35 22.36
C PRO A 212 -8.75 40.80 23.09
N ASP A 213 -8.82 40.42 24.37
CA ASP A 213 -9.69 40.92 25.46
C ASP A 213 -11.21 40.66 25.42
N ARG A 214 -11.66 39.78 26.33
CA ARG A 214 -12.50 40.19 27.49
C ARG A 214 -12.52 39.12 28.59
N ASN A 215 -12.25 39.56 29.82
CA ASN A 215 -12.22 38.78 31.07
C ASN A 215 -13.60 38.22 31.50
N PRO A 216 -13.63 37.21 32.41
CA PRO A 216 -14.80 36.38 32.74
C PRO A 216 -15.66 37.00 33.86
N PRO A 217 -16.86 36.45 34.12
CA PRO A 217 -17.09 35.90 35.47
C PRO A 217 -18.07 34.72 35.54
N GLY A 218 -18.02 33.99 36.67
CA GLY A 218 -19.26 33.67 37.39
C GLY A 218 -19.73 32.21 37.36
N ASP A 219 -19.73 31.64 38.55
CA ASP A 219 -20.24 30.35 39.00
C ASP A 219 -21.77 30.16 38.81
N MET A 220 -22.23 28.90 38.96
CA MET A 220 -23.58 28.45 39.35
C MET A 220 -24.59 27.90 38.30
N SER A 221 -24.62 26.57 38.19
CA SER A 221 -25.73 25.61 38.45
C SER A 221 -27.19 25.80 37.91
N VAL A 222 -27.74 24.67 37.44
CA VAL A 222 -29.14 24.13 37.57
C VAL A 222 -30.11 24.13 36.35
N GLU A 223 -30.57 22.90 36.01
CA GLU A 223 -31.85 22.37 35.42
C GLU A 223 -32.54 23.02 34.20
N PHE A 224 -32.85 22.29 33.12
CA PHE A 224 -33.90 21.26 32.85
C PHE A 224 -35.25 21.83 32.30
N SER A 225 -35.43 21.63 30.98
CA SER A 225 -36.65 21.23 30.24
C SER A 225 -37.88 22.12 29.98
N PHE A 226 -38.22 22.15 28.68
CA PHE A 226 -39.49 21.75 28.00
C PHE A 226 -40.23 22.85 27.22
N GLY A 227 -40.61 22.54 25.97
CA GLY A 227 -41.52 23.34 25.15
C GLY A 227 -41.47 22.99 23.66
N ALA A 228 -42.30 22.03 23.25
CA ALA A 228 -42.59 21.72 21.85
C ALA A 228 -43.61 22.71 21.28
N GLU A 229 -43.45 23.13 20.02
CA GLU A 229 -44.58 23.36 19.12
C GLU A 229 -44.14 23.36 17.66
N ALA A 230 -44.94 22.67 16.85
CA ALA A 230 -44.69 22.32 15.46
C ALA A 230 -45.04 23.46 14.51
N SER A 231 -44.26 23.64 13.45
CA SER A 231 -44.71 24.23 12.18
C SER A 231 -43.80 23.78 11.03
N SER A 232 -44.47 23.28 9.99
CA SER A 232 -43.99 22.77 8.71
C SER A 232 -43.04 23.70 7.95
N ASN A 233 -42.00 23.15 7.31
CA ASN A 233 -41.82 23.16 5.84
C ASN A 233 -40.40 22.74 5.39
N THR A 234 -40.37 21.86 4.38
CA THR A 234 -39.32 21.65 3.34
C THR A 234 -37.89 21.32 3.77
N ASP A 235 -37.49 20.07 3.53
CA ASP A 235 -36.08 19.61 3.51
C ASP A 235 -35.29 20.26 2.36
N PRO A 236 -34.11 20.84 2.63
CA PRO A 236 -32.99 20.90 1.71
C PRO A 236 -31.85 20.05 2.30
N SER A 237 -31.82 18.76 1.98
CA SER A 237 -30.78 17.84 2.47
C SER A 237 -30.25 16.98 1.33
N ALA A 238 -29.32 17.55 0.56
CA ALA A 238 -28.44 16.80 -0.34
C ALA A 238 -26.94 17.11 -0.14
N GLU A 239 -26.54 17.94 0.83
CA GLU A 239 -25.13 18.39 0.92
C GLU A 239 -24.39 18.08 2.23
N ASN A 240 -24.96 17.34 3.19
CA ASN A 240 -24.26 16.99 4.42
C ASN A 240 -24.27 15.49 4.73
N ARG A 241 -23.86 14.66 3.76
CA ARG A 241 -23.45 13.29 4.06
C ARG A 241 -21.92 13.25 4.11
N PRO A 242 -21.28 12.94 5.26
CA PRO A 242 -19.84 12.70 5.27
C PRO A 242 -19.53 11.59 4.25
N PRO A 243 -18.57 11.78 3.33
CA PRO A 243 -18.30 10.81 2.28
C PRO A 243 -17.97 9.47 2.93
N ARG A 244 -18.71 8.43 2.52
CA ARG A 244 -18.49 7.04 2.92
C ARG A 244 -17.00 6.75 2.74
N SER A 245 -16.27 6.51 3.84
CA SER A 245 -14.81 6.37 3.82
C SER A 245 -14.41 5.23 2.90
N ASN A 246 -14.04 5.57 1.67
CA ASN A 246 -13.69 4.64 0.60
C ASN A 246 -12.30 4.05 0.89
N SER A 247 -12.09 2.78 0.57
CA SER A 247 -10.80 2.09 0.62
C SER A 247 -9.65 2.90 0.01
N LEU A 248 -9.94 3.55 -1.13
CA LEU A 248 -9.01 4.41 -1.82
C LEU A 248 -8.59 5.63 -0.99
N HIS A 249 -9.49 6.22 -0.19
CA HIS A 249 -9.15 7.37 0.67
C HIS A 249 -8.22 6.96 1.81
N LEU A 250 -8.43 5.79 2.41
CA LEU A 250 -7.51 5.25 3.41
C LEU A 250 -6.12 5.02 2.81
N PHE A 251 -6.07 4.40 1.62
CA PHE A 251 -4.84 4.15 0.90
C PHE A 251 -4.10 5.45 0.57
N ALA A 252 -4.77 6.41 -0.09
CA ALA A 252 -4.20 7.71 -0.43
C ALA A 252 -3.68 8.46 0.80
N ARG A 253 -4.43 8.46 1.91
CA ARG A 253 -3.97 9.06 3.18
C ARG A 253 -2.66 8.44 3.66
N LYS A 254 -2.53 7.12 3.62
CA LYS A 254 -1.30 6.43 4.03
C LYS A 254 -0.13 6.74 3.09
N VAL A 255 -0.38 6.77 1.78
CA VAL A 255 0.61 7.18 0.77
C VAL A 255 1.12 8.59 1.09
N TYR A 256 0.23 9.56 1.27
CA TYR A 256 0.63 10.95 1.53
C TYR A 256 1.38 11.09 2.86
N MET A 257 0.96 10.40 3.94
CA MET A 257 1.69 10.41 5.21
C MET A 257 3.12 9.86 5.06
N LEU A 258 3.29 8.78 4.30
CA LEU A 258 4.61 8.18 4.06
C LEU A 258 5.49 9.11 3.22
N MET A 259 4.96 9.61 2.10
CA MET A 259 5.71 10.46 1.17
C MET A 259 6.05 11.81 1.78
N GLY A 260 5.15 12.41 2.57
CA GLY A 260 5.43 13.65 3.30
C GLY A 260 6.57 13.50 4.31
N LYS A 261 6.60 12.38 5.06
CA LYS A 261 7.72 12.07 5.96
C LYS A 261 9.05 11.91 5.20
N ARG A 262 9.03 11.26 4.04
CA ARG A 262 10.24 11.08 3.20
C ARG A 262 10.71 12.40 2.60
N LEU A 263 9.78 13.24 2.13
CA LEU A 263 10.08 14.56 1.61
C LEU A 263 10.69 15.46 2.68
N GLU A 264 10.11 15.51 3.88
CA GLU A 264 10.65 16.27 5.01
C GLU A 264 12.09 15.86 5.32
N LYS A 265 12.36 14.55 5.35
CA LYS A 265 13.70 14.01 5.60
C LYS A 265 14.70 14.39 4.48
N LEU A 266 14.28 14.29 3.21
CA LEU A 266 15.12 14.67 2.07
C LEU A 266 15.40 16.18 2.06
N CYS A 267 14.37 17.01 2.23
CA CYS A 267 14.50 18.47 2.27
C CYS A 267 15.41 18.92 3.41
N SER A 268 15.30 18.32 4.59
CA SER A 268 16.18 18.59 5.72
C SER A 268 17.65 18.27 5.39
N THR A 269 17.90 17.18 4.65
CA THR A 269 19.26 16.76 4.27
C THR A 269 19.83 17.62 3.14
N LEU A 270 18.98 18.09 2.24
CA LEU A 270 19.33 18.92 1.07
C LEU A 270 19.41 20.42 1.40
N GLY A 271 19.00 20.85 2.60
CA GLY A 271 18.94 22.26 2.97
C GLY A 271 17.85 23.05 2.22
N ILE A 272 16.74 22.39 1.88
CA ILE A 272 15.61 23.00 1.17
C ILE A 272 14.73 23.79 2.16
N SER A 273 14.31 24.99 1.78
CA SER A 273 13.42 25.83 2.60
C SER A 273 12.00 25.27 2.67
N GLU A 274 11.26 25.64 3.72
CA GLU A 274 9.86 25.23 3.90
C GLU A 274 8.96 25.68 2.75
N GLU A 275 9.16 26.91 2.24
CA GLU A 275 8.41 27.41 1.08
C GLU A 275 8.62 26.53 -0.16
N LEU A 276 9.88 26.17 -0.45
CA LEU A 276 10.20 25.31 -1.58
C LEU A 276 9.69 23.89 -1.37
N ARG A 277 9.73 23.37 -0.13
CA ARG A 277 9.17 22.07 0.24
C ARG A 277 7.68 21.99 -0.07
N LEU A 278 6.90 23.04 0.20
CA LEU A 278 5.47 23.08 -0.12
C LEU A 278 5.20 23.09 -1.64
N LYS A 279 6.02 23.82 -2.42
CA LYS A 279 5.94 23.78 -3.90
C LYS A 279 6.29 22.39 -4.44
N ILE A 280 7.33 21.75 -3.90
CA ILE A 280 7.70 20.36 -4.23
C ILE A 280 6.56 19.41 -3.90
N TRP A 281 5.97 19.54 -2.72
CA TRP A 281 4.84 18.71 -2.29
C TRP A 281 3.63 18.86 -3.23
N THR A 282 3.29 20.10 -3.60
CA THR A 282 2.19 20.40 -4.51
C THR A 282 2.42 19.76 -5.88
N CYS A 283 3.64 19.88 -6.43
CA CYS A 283 4.02 19.22 -7.68
C CYS A 283 3.97 17.68 -7.59
N PHE A 284 4.46 17.11 -6.48
CA PHE A 284 4.42 15.67 -6.26
C PHE A 284 2.98 15.15 -6.14
N GLU A 285 2.12 15.80 -5.35
CA GLU A 285 0.71 15.43 -5.23
C GLU A 285 0.01 15.52 -6.59
N HIS A 286 0.23 16.61 -7.33
CA HIS A 286 -0.34 16.77 -8.67
C HIS A 286 0.04 15.60 -9.60
N SER A 287 1.28 15.11 -9.52
CA SER A 287 1.71 13.92 -10.26
C SER A 287 0.93 12.66 -9.86
N LEU A 288 0.62 12.47 -8.57
CA LEU A 288 -0.14 11.31 -8.09
C LEU A 288 -1.64 11.41 -8.38
N VAL A 289 -2.20 12.61 -8.48
CA VAL A 289 -3.64 12.83 -8.69
C VAL A 289 -3.97 12.80 -10.17
N HIS A 290 -3.23 13.56 -11.00
CA HIS A 290 -3.58 13.82 -12.40
C HIS A 290 -2.79 12.96 -13.40
N PHE A 291 -1.64 12.42 -13.00
CA PHE A 291 -0.79 11.60 -13.85
C PHE A 291 -0.50 10.26 -13.18
N THR A 292 -1.57 9.59 -12.71
CA THR A 292 -1.50 8.32 -11.96
C THR A 292 -0.74 7.23 -12.72
N ASP A 293 -0.74 7.26 -14.05
CA ASP A 293 0.03 6.38 -14.92
C ASP A 293 1.56 6.50 -14.73
N LEU A 294 2.06 7.64 -14.23
CA LEU A 294 3.46 7.78 -13.83
C LEU A 294 3.84 6.82 -12.69
N THR A 295 2.89 6.42 -11.84
CA THR A 295 3.17 5.51 -10.71
C THR A 295 3.15 4.03 -11.11
N LYS A 296 2.58 3.70 -12.27
CA LYS A 296 2.36 2.32 -12.70
C LYS A 296 3.66 1.55 -12.88
N ASP A 297 3.79 0.44 -12.16
CA ASP A 297 4.99 -0.40 -12.07
C ASP A 297 6.27 0.36 -11.68
N ARG A 298 6.12 1.49 -10.97
CA ARG A 298 7.20 2.35 -10.52
C ARG A 298 7.20 2.50 -9.00
N HIS A 299 8.30 3.05 -8.52
CA HIS A 299 8.49 3.32 -7.10
C HIS A 299 8.20 4.79 -6.80
N LEU A 300 7.41 5.11 -5.78
CA LEU A 300 7.00 6.49 -5.50
C LEU A 300 8.16 7.44 -5.22
N ASP A 301 9.24 6.95 -4.60
CA ASP A 301 10.46 7.75 -4.40
C ASP A 301 11.10 8.24 -5.73
N GLN A 302 10.87 7.56 -6.86
CA GLN A 302 11.32 8.02 -8.18
C GLN A 302 10.63 9.34 -8.54
N LEU A 303 9.29 9.38 -8.41
CA LEU A 303 8.49 10.58 -8.65
C LEU A 303 8.84 11.67 -7.64
N LEU A 304 9.08 11.30 -6.37
CA LEU A 304 9.46 12.26 -5.33
C LEU A 304 10.79 12.96 -5.65
N MET A 305 11.82 12.20 -6.05
CA MET A 305 13.10 12.77 -6.48
C MET A 305 12.97 13.62 -7.75
N CYS A 306 12.14 13.20 -8.72
CA CYS A 306 11.83 14.00 -9.90
C CYS A 306 11.14 15.32 -9.56
N ALA A 307 10.16 15.33 -8.65
CA ALA A 307 9.47 16.53 -8.17
C ALA A 307 10.45 17.49 -7.47
N ILE A 308 11.32 16.98 -6.59
CA ILE A 308 12.37 17.78 -5.93
C ILE A 308 13.25 18.46 -6.98
N TYR A 309 13.76 17.69 -7.95
CA TYR A 309 14.66 18.24 -8.97
C TYR A 309 13.96 19.26 -9.88
N MET A 310 12.76 18.96 -10.36
CA MET A 310 11.99 19.83 -11.24
C MET A 310 11.72 21.20 -10.62
N ILE A 311 11.19 21.21 -9.40
CA ILE A 311 10.82 22.46 -8.72
C ILE A 311 12.07 23.23 -8.29
N ALA A 312 13.13 22.57 -7.83
CA ALA A 312 14.40 23.23 -7.57
C ALA A 312 14.95 23.92 -8.83
N LYS A 313 14.93 23.22 -9.98
CA LYS A 313 15.39 23.77 -11.26
C LYS A 313 14.58 25.00 -11.69
N ILE A 314 13.25 24.93 -11.64
CA ILE A 314 12.35 26.01 -12.07
C ILE A 314 12.45 27.24 -11.16
N THR A 315 12.59 27.03 -9.86
CA THR A 315 12.79 28.12 -8.89
C THR A 315 14.23 28.65 -8.83
N ASN A 316 15.10 28.24 -9.76
CA ASN A 316 16.51 28.63 -9.83
C ASN A 316 17.35 28.26 -8.58
N VAL A 317 16.93 27.23 -7.84
CA VAL A 317 17.67 26.67 -6.70
C VAL A 317 18.64 25.59 -7.20
N LYS A 318 19.94 25.80 -6.96
CA LYS A 318 21.01 24.94 -7.48
C LYS A 318 21.12 23.61 -6.73
N ILE A 319 20.27 22.66 -7.09
CA ILE A 319 20.31 21.27 -6.60
C ILE A 319 20.51 20.34 -7.79
N SER A 320 21.58 19.54 -7.75
CA SER A 320 21.84 18.55 -8.81
C SER A 320 21.12 17.24 -8.55
N PHE A 321 20.70 16.56 -9.62
CA PHE A 321 20.08 15.23 -9.52
C PHE A 321 20.99 14.22 -8.80
N LYS A 322 22.31 14.29 -9.03
CA LYS A 322 23.31 13.46 -8.35
C LYS A 322 23.31 13.68 -6.84
N HIS A 323 23.16 14.93 -6.39
CA HIS A 323 23.10 15.24 -4.97
C HIS A 323 21.82 14.69 -4.32
N ILE A 324 20.67 14.79 -5.01
CA ILE A 324 19.39 14.21 -4.56
C ILE A 324 19.52 12.69 -4.40
N ILE A 325 20.05 11.98 -5.42
CA ILE A 325 20.27 10.53 -5.37
C ILE A 325 21.18 10.15 -4.21
N HIS A 326 22.28 10.89 -4.01
CA HIS A 326 23.21 10.62 -2.90
C HIS A 326 22.52 10.77 -1.53
N CYS A 327 21.73 11.83 -1.33
CA CYS A 327 20.96 12.03 -0.10
C CYS A 327 19.90 10.92 0.09
N TYR A 328 19.26 10.48 -0.98
CA TYR A 328 18.32 9.35 -0.95
C TYR A 328 19.01 8.04 -0.54
N GLU A 329 20.09 7.65 -1.22
CA GLU A 329 20.82 6.40 -0.97
C GLU A 329 21.50 6.35 0.42
N SER A 330 21.68 7.51 1.06
CA SER A 330 22.18 7.60 2.43
C SER A 330 21.15 7.21 3.50
N GLN A 331 19.87 7.10 3.13
CA GLN A 331 18.82 6.74 4.09
C GLN A 331 18.85 5.24 4.42
N PRO A 332 18.65 4.84 5.69
CA PRO A 332 18.78 3.44 6.11
C PRO A 332 17.84 2.44 5.40
N LEU A 333 16.72 2.92 4.85
CA LEU A 333 15.70 2.10 4.20
C LEU A 333 15.66 2.30 2.67
N ALA A 334 16.53 3.13 2.11
CA ALA A 334 16.53 3.40 0.67
C ALA A 334 17.11 2.23 -0.12
N SER A 335 16.36 1.77 -1.12
CA SER A 335 16.86 0.77 -2.05
C SER A 335 17.64 1.44 -3.18
N ARG A 336 18.94 1.13 -3.26
CA ARG A 336 19.83 1.66 -4.33
C ARG A 336 19.42 1.25 -5.75
N SER A 337 18.55 0.24 -5.88
CA SER A 337 18.02 -0.20 -7.18
C SER A 337 16.98 0.78 -7.76
N VAL A 338 16.31 1.56 -6.90
CA VAL A 338 15.23 2.49 -7.27
C VAL A 338 15.70 3.55 -8.27
N CYS A 339 16.96 4.00 -8.15
CA CYS A 339 17.54 5.01 -9.04
C CYS A 339 18.13 4.44 -10.35
N LYS A 340 18.48 3.15 -10.36
CA LYS A 340 19.23 2.50 -11.44
C LYS A 340 18.34 1.89 -12.51
N SER A 341 17.13 1.48 -12.13
CA SER A 341 16.20 0.77 -13.00
C SER A 341 14.79 1.32 -12.80
N VAL A 342 14.36 2.18 -13.72
CA VAL A 342 13.02 2.75 -13.82
C VAL A 342 12.36 2.22 -15.07
N LEU A 343 11.14 1.69 -14.93
CA LEU A 343 10.41 1.11 -16.04
C LEU A 343 9.91 2.18 -17.02
N ILE A 344 10.07 1.92 -18.31
CA ILE A 344 9.40 2.63 -19.40
C ILE A 344 8.25 1.74 -19.87
N SER A 345 7.01 2.26 -19.84
CA SER A 345 5.88 1.49 -20.35
C SER A 345 5.89 1.47 -21.89
N GLY A 346 5.19 0.52 -22.51
CA GLY A 346 5.09 0.43 -23.97
C GLY A 346 4.58 1.73 -24.63
N GLN A 347 3.65 2.44 -23.99
CA GLN A 347 3.19 3.78 -24.41
C GLN A 347 4.29 4.85 -24.33
N ASP A 348 5.16 4.77 -23.33
CA ASP A 348 6.29 5.69 -23.16
C ASP A 348 7.41 5.39 -24.18
N THR A 349 7.48 4.15 -24.69
CA THR A 349 8.47 3.73 -25.70
C THR A 349 8.20 4.41 -27.05
N GLU A 350 6.93 4.58 -27.43
CA GLU A 350 6.57 5.36 -28.62
C GLU A 350 7.01 6.83 -28.50
N THR A 351 6.93 7.40 -27.30
CA THR A 351 7.39 8.77 -27.01
C THR A 351 8.91 8.88 -27.16
N LEU A 352 9.66 7.87 -26.71
CA LEU A 352 11.13 7.81 -26.86
C LEU A 352 11.57 7.67 -28.32
N LEU A 353 10.85 6.89 -29.12
CA LEU A 353 11.16 6.67 -30.53
C LEU A 353 10.82 7.88 -31.40
N ASN A 354 9.73 8.61 -31.09
CA ASN A 354 9.34 9.82 -31.82
C ASN A 354 10.23 11.03 -31.53
N GLY A 355 10.92 11.07 -30.38
CA GLY A 355 11.80 12.18 -29.99
C GLY A 355 13.07 12.33 -30.84
N ASN A 356 13.37 11.38 -31.73
CA ASN A 356 14.64 11.34 -32.49
C ASN A 356 14.54 11.73 -33.97
N ASN A 357 13.39 12.12 -34.51
CA ASN A 357 13.24 12.42 -35.93
C ASN A 357 12.83 13.87 -36.21
N ASN A 358 13.78 14.79 -36.10
CA ASN A 358 13.77 16.06 -36.83
C ASN A 358 15.06 16.14 -37.67
N ASN A 359 15.09 15.41 -38.78
CA ASN A 359 15.81 15.77 -40.00
C ASN A 359 15.30 14.86 -41.14
N GLY A 360 14.91 15.49 -42.26
CA GLY A 360 13.99 14.93 -43.24
C GLY A 360 14.52 13.80 -44.13
N ASP A 361 13.61 12.93 -44.55
CA ASP A 361 13.13 12.79 -45.94
C ASP A 361 11.95 11.79 -45.99
N PRO A 362 10.89 12.02 -46.78
CA PRO A 362 9.75 11.11 -46.85
C PRO A 362 9.92 10.13 -48.02
N ALA A 363 10.37 8.90 -47.74
CA ALA A 363 10.25 7.81 -48.72
C ALA A 363 10.10 6.43 -48.07
N HIS A 364 8.88 5.92 -48.15
CA HIS A 364 8.47 4.52 -48.29
C HIS A 364 8.94 3.48 -47.26
N ALA A 365 8.00 3.09 -46.40
CA ALA A 365 7.57 1.68 -46.30
C ALA A 365 6.25 1.59 -45.50
N PHE A 366 5.11 1.56 -46.20
CA PHE A 366 3.88 1.00 -45.67
C PHE A 366 4.07 -0.52 -45.52
N PRO A 367 3.73 -1.16 -44.39
CA PRO A 367 3.72 -2.62 -44.32
C PRO A 367 2.41 -3.15 -44.92
N THR A 368 2.52 -4.01 -45.93
CA THR A 368 1.42 -4.86 -46.39
C THR A 368 1.15 -5.98 -45.37
N PRO A 369 -0.12 -6.34 -45.12
CA PRO A 369 -0.47 -7.48 -44.29
C PRO A 369 -0.34 -8.75 -45.13
N ASP A 370 0.41 -9.75 -44.66
CA ASP A 370 0.18 -11.20 -44.90
C ASP A 370 1.46 -12.01 -44.63
N SER A 371 1.62 -12.50 -43.40
CA SER A 371 2.27 -13.78 -43.05
C SER A 371 2.20 -14.03 -41.53
N PRO A 372 1.71 -15.19 -41.06
CA PRO A 372 1.61 -15.49 -39.63
C PRO A 372 2.97 -16.03 -39.13
N SER A 373 3.83 -15.15 -38.64
CA SER A 373 5.09 -15.56 -38.00
C SER A 373 4.91 -15.64 -36.49
N SER A 374 4.94 -16.86 -35.95
CA SER A 374 4.75 -17.21 -34.53
C SER A 374 5.99 -16.95 -33.66
N HIS A 375 6.75 -15.89 -33.92
CA HIS A 375 7.95 -15.54 -33.16
C HIS A 375 8.07 -14.03 -32.99
N TYR A 376 7.14 -13.44 -32.23
CA TYR A 376 7.47 -12.25 -31.45
C TYR A 376 7.88 -12.70 -30.05
N PRO A 377 9.13 -12.48 -29.60
CA PRO A 377 9.41 -12.53 -28.18
C PRO A 377 8.52 -11.49 -27.49
N PRO A 378 8.00 -11.76 -26.28
CA PRO A 378 7.24 -10.75 -25.54
C PRO A 378 8.12 -9.51 -25.41
N ALA A 379 7.56 -8.33 -25.74
CA ALA A 379 8.27 -7.06 -25.69
C ALA A 379 9.08 -6.96 -24.38
N GLN A 380 10.41 -6.88 -24.50
CA GLN A 380 11.27 -6.73 -23.35
C GLN A 380 10.94 -5.40 -22.67
N GLU A 381 10.61 -5.46 -21.38
CA GLU A 381 10.43 -4.29 -20.52
C GLU A 381 11.73 -3.45 -20.52
N GLU A 382 11.72 -2.29 -21.18
CA GLU A 382 12.89 -1.41 -21.21
C GLU A 382 13.01 -0.68 -19.85
N ARG A 383 14.14 -0.89 -19.17
CA ARG A 383 14.48 -0.23 -17.90
C ARG A 383 15.60 0.77 -18.12
N VAL A 384 15.39 2.02 -17.71
CA VAL A 384 16.38 3.11 -17.80
C VAL A 384 16.76 3.65 -16.43
N ASN A 385 17.83 4.45 -16.37
CA ASN A 385 18.16 5.18 -15.15
C ASN A 385 17.13 6.30 -14.89
N LEU A 386 17.06 6.74 -13.63
CA LEU A 386 16.10 7.76 -13.19
C LEU A 386 16.24 9.11 -13.90
N ILE A 387 17.45 9.48 -14.32
CA ILE A 387 17.69 10.74 -15.05
C ILE A 387 17.04 10.68 -16.43
N ARG A 388 17.17 9.56 -17.15
CA ARG A 388 16.51 9.35 -18.45
C ARG A 388 14.99 9.31 -18.33
N PHE A 389 14.47 8.68 -17.27
CA PHE A 389 13.04 8.75 -16.97
C PHE A 389 12.58 10.19 -16.75
N TYR A 390 13.36 10.97 -15.99
CA TYR A 390 13.06 12.38 -15.77
C TYR A 390 13.03 13.14 -17.10
N ASP A 391 14.11 13.09 -17.88
CA ASP A 391 14.30 13.91 -19.08
C ASP A 391 13.26 13.60 -20.18
N ASN A 392 12.84 12.34 -20.30
CA ASN A 392 12.03 11.89 -21.43
C ASN A 392 10.53 11.68 -21.11
N ILE A 393 10.18 11.45 -19.85
CA ILE A 393 8.80 11.08 -19.46
C ILE A 393 8.25 12.09 -18.45
N TYR A 394 8.95 12.26 -17.33
CA TYR A 394 8.44 13.09 -16.22
C TYR A 394 8.35 14.57 -16.62
N THR A 395 9.37 15.11 -17.28
CA THR A 395 9.40 16.49 -17.79
C THR A 395 8.22 16.77 -18.70
N GLY A 396 7.98 15.93 -19.71
CA GLY A 396 6.92 16.12 -20.69
C GLY A 396 5.52 16.22 -20.06
N LYS A 397 5.23 15.44 -19.01
CA LYS A 397 3.92 15.47 -18.33
C LYS A 397 3.79 16.59 -17.31
N MET A 398 4.88 16.93 -16.60
CA MET A 398 4.81 17.81 -15.44
C MET A 398 5.24 19.25 -15.70
N HIS A 399 5.83 19.57 -16.87
CA HIS A 399 6.35 20.90 -17.20
C HIS A 399 5.29 22.01 -17.04
N ASP A 400 4.12 21.87 -17.65
CA ASP A 400 3.07 22.91 -17.64
C ASP A 400 2.53 23.21 -16.24
N CYS A 401 2.49 22.21 -15.36
CA CYS A 401 2.13 22.39 -13.95
C CYS A 401 3.27 23.09 -13.19
N ALA A 402 4.50 22.65 -13.42
CA ALA A 402 5.65 23.12 -12.66
C ALA A 402 6.07 24.55 -13.03
N ASP A 403 5.87 24.98 -14.28
CA ASP A 403 6.15 26.34 -14.76
C ASP A 403 5.36 27.41 -14.01
N GLN A 404 4.22 27.06 -13.43
CA GLN A 404 3.41 28.01 -12.64
C GLN A 404 4.10 28.42 -11.32
N PHE A 405 5.15 27.69 -10.92
CA PHE A 405 6.00 28.04 -9.78
C PHE A 405 7.24 28.84 -10.19
N ASP A 406 7.47 29.09 -11.48
CA ASP A 406 8.57 29.93 -11.96
C ASP A 406 8.33 31.39 -11.56
N PRO A 407 9.22 32.00 -10.75
CA PRO A 407 9.14 33.42 -10.40
C PRO A 407 9.14 34.38 -11.61
N ALA A 408 9.64 33.94 -12.77
CA ALA A 408 9.72 34.75 -13.99
C ALA A 408 8.52 34.58 -14.93
N SER A 409 7.64 33.59 -14.72
CA SER A 409 6.55 33.27 -15.65
C SER A 409 5.42 34.30 -15.67
N GLY A 410 5.31 35.15 -14.63
CA GLY A 410 4.24 36.11 -14.48
C GLY A 410 2.83 35.50 -14.34
N ARG A 411 2.75 34.17 -14.16
CA ARG A 411 1.48 33.45 -13.92
C ARG A 411 1.13 33.47 -12.43
N ASP A 412 -0.16 33.41 -12.13
CA ASP A 412 -0.62 33.24 -10.75
C ASP A 412 -0.15 31.88 -10.23
N THR A 413 0.53 31.90 -9.07
CA THR A 413 0.99 30.68 -8.42
C THR A 413 -0.23 29.88 -7.96
N PRO A 414 -0.33 28.58 -8.31
CA PRO A 414 -1.48 27.77 -7.92
C PRO A 414 -1.55 27.65 -6.40
N PRO A 415 -2.76 27.42 -5.85
CA PRO A 415 -2.91 27.19 -4.42
C PRO A 415 -2.04 26.01 -3.99
N LEU A 416 -1.27 26.20 -2.93
CA LEU A 416 -0.40 25.15 -2.41
C LEU A 416 -1.23 24.04 -1.78
N SER A 417 -0.83 22.81 -2.04
CA SER A 417 -1.40 21.63 -1.43
C SER A 417 -1.17 21.61 0.08
N PRO A 418 -2.14 21.14 0.88
CA PRO A 418 -1.95 20.95 2.32
C PRO A 418 -0.84 19.93 2.57
N TYR A 419 0.12 20.27 3.43
CA TYR A 419 1.18 19.36 3.81
C TYR A 419 0.73 18.42 4.93
N PRO A 420 0.97 17.10 4.82
CA PRO A 420 0.59 16.13 5.84
C PRO A 420 1.50 16.25 7.06
N CYS A 421 0.95 16.63 8.21
CA CYS A 421 1.65 16.71 9.48
C CYS A 421 1.45 15.47 10.35
N GLN A 422 2.54 15.04 11.01
CA GLN A 422 2.44 14.29 12.26
C GLN A 422 2.11 15.29 13.37
N GLY A 423 0.85 15.37 13.78
CA GLY A 423 0.41 16.33 14.80
C GLY A 423 1.36 16.36 16.01
N ARG A 424 1.80 17.56 16.42
CA ARG A 424 2.59 17.74 17.66
C ARG A 424 1.81 17.10 18.81
N GLY A 425 2.43 16.12 19.46
CA GLY A 425 1.81 15.31 20.50
C GLY A 425 1.37 16.13 21.72
N GLY A 426 0.13 16.62 21.70
CA GLY A 426 -0.66 16.88 22.89
C GLY A 426 -1.30 15.57 23.36
N ARG A 427 -1.37 15.35 24.69
CA ARG A 427 -1.91 14.14 25.34
C ARG A 427 -3.34 13.74 24.90
N ALA A 428 -4.03 14.57 24.12
CA ALA A 428 -5.33 14.29 23.50
C ALA A 428 -5.27 13.37 22.25
N SER A 429 -4.08 13.13 21.65
CA SER A 429 -3.98 12.38 20.39
C SER A 429 -4.24 10.86 20.50
N ARG A 430 -4.31 10.31 21.72
CA ARG A 430 -4.71 8.91 21.93
C ARG A 430 -6.22 8.66 21.70
N GLN A 431 -7.05 9.70 21.76
CA GLN A 431 -8.51 9.59 21.54
C GLN A 431 -8.93 9.86 20.08
N SER A 432 -8.09 10.51 19.27
CA SER A 432 -8.38 10.81 17.86
C SER A 432 -7.91 9.73 16.89
N GLN A 433 -7.78 8.49 17.37
CA GLN A 433 -7.78 7.26 16.57
C GLN A 433 -9.21 6.81 16.24
N GLN A 434 -10.18 7.74 16.14
CA GLN A 434 -11.41 7.53 15.36
C GLN A 434 -11.04 7.49 13.87
N VAL A 435 -10.19 6.53 13.52
CA VAL A 435 -9.91 6.16 12.15
C VAL A 435 -11.11 5.36 11.68
N SER A 436 -11.67 5.81 10.56
CA SER A 436 -12.65 5.15 9.71
C SER A 436 -12.84 3.69 10.04
N SER A 437 -14.06 3.26 10.29
CA SER A 437 -14.42 1.86 10.47
C SER A 437 -13.74 0.99 9.39
N SER A 438 -12.62 0.35 9.72
CA SER A 438 -11.84 -0.46 8.78
C SER A 438 -12.68 -1.60 8.19
N LEU A 439 -13.81 -1.91 8.83
CA LEU A 439 -14.82 -2.86 8.39
C LEU A 439 -15.62 -2.39 7.17
N LEU A 440 -16.02 -1.11 7.10
CA LEU A 440 -16.72 -0.57 5.93
C LEU A 440 -15.82 -0.60 4.67
N ILE A 441 -14.51 -0.62 4.88
CA ILE A 441 -13.49 -0.60 3.83
C ILE A 441 -13.31 -1.97 3.14
N PHE A 442 -13.64 -3.08 3.83
CA PHE A 442 -13.74 -4.39 3.20
C PHE A 442 -15.13 -4.64 2.59
N ASN A 443 -16.18 -4.03 3.14
CA ASN A 443 -17.55 -4.14 2.62
C ASN A 443 -17.76 -3.45 1.26
N SER A 444 -16.97 -2.44 0.90
CA SER A 444 -17.13 -1.71 -0.37
C SER A 444 -16.52 -2.41 -1.59
N GLU A 445 -15.76 -3.48 -1.39
CA GLU A 445 -14.99 -4.15 -2.46
C GLU A 445 -15.52 -5.55 -2.80
N THR A 446 -16.60 -6.01 -2.16
CA THR A 446 -17.31 -7.20 -2.64
C THR A 446 -18.02 -6.84 -3.96
N PRO A 447 -17.75 -7.54 -5.07
CA PRO A 447 -18.45 -7.28 -6.33
C PRO A 447 -19.93 -7.59 -6.15
N GLY A 448 -20.72 -6.53 -5.98
CA GLY A 448 -22.14 -6.57 -6.30
C GLY A 448 -22.23 -6.41 -7.80
N ASP A 449 -22.15 -7.53 -8.51
CA ASP A 449 -22.86 -7.81 -9.77
C ASP A 449 -22.64 -9.30 -10.06
N ARG A 450 -23.71 -10.07 -9.88
CA ARG A 450 -23.81 -11.37 -10.53
C ARG A 450 -23.85 -11.07 -12.02
N GLU A 451 -22.75 -11.27 -12.72
CA GLU A 451 -22.79 -11.48 -14.16
C GLU A 451 -23.56 -12.78 -14.39
N GLU A 452 -24.85 -12.67 -14.66
CA GLU A 452 -25.63 -13.73 -15.28
C GLU A 452 -25.09 -13.91 -16.70
N GLY A 453 -24.49 -15.08 -16.95
CA GLY A 453 -24.25 -15.60 -18.28
C GLY A 453 -22.79 -15.69 -18.70
N GLU A 454 -22.10 -16.74 -18.24
CA GLU A 454 -21.41 -17.71 -19.09
C GLU A 454 -20.87 -18.84 -18.19
N ASP A 455 -21.29 -20.07 -18.49
CA ASP A 455 -21.19 -21.30 -17.70
C ASP A 455 -19.93 -21.44 -16.80
N GLU A 456 -20.09 -21.22 -15.49
CA GLU A 456 -19.19 -21.68 -14.43
C GLU A 456 -19.43 -23.18 -14.14
N ASP A 457 -18.96 -24.05 -15.02
CA ASP A 457 -18.78 -25.46 -14.68
C ASP A 457 -17.52 -26.02 -15.36
N GLY A 458 -16.36 -25.72 -14.76
CA GLY A 458 -15.06 -26.19 -15.20
C GLY A 458 -14.26 -26.81 -14.04
N PRO A 459 -13.65 -27.99 -14.22
CA PRO A 459 -13.04 -28.74 -13.12
C PRO A 459 -11.82 -28.01 -12.51
N PRO A 460 -11.47 -28.29 -11.23
CA PRO A 460 -10.41 -27.61 -10.46
C PRO A 460 -9.05 -27.49 -11.17
N ALA A 461 -8.77 -28.40 -12.10
CA ALA A 461 -7.56 -28.41 -12.92
C ALA A 461 -7.41 -27.21 -13.86
N GLN A 462 -8.51 -26.56 -14.27
CA GLN A 462 -8.46 -25.37 -15.13
C GLN A 462 -7.99 -24.13 -14.35
N ARG A 463 -8.47 -23.98 -13.09
CA ARG A 463 -8.05 -22.92 -12.16
C ARG A 463 -6.57 -23.06 -11.76
N LEU A 464 -6.11 -24.31 -11.58
CA LEU A 464 -4.70 -24.64 -11.36
C LEU A 464 -3.81 -24.27 -12.54
N ARG A 465 -4.22 -24.52 -13.79
CA ARG A 465 -3.41 -24.16 -14.98
C ARG A 465 -3.23 -22.66 -15.18
N VAL A 466 -4.27 -21.87 -14.87
CA VAL A 466 -4.17 -20.41 -14.93
C VAL A 466 -3.22 -19.91 -13.83
N ALA A 467 -3.34 -20.43 -12.60
CA ALA A 467 -2.42 -20.12 -11.50
C ALA A 467 -0.98 -20.58 -11.77
N GLU A 468 -0.77 -21.74 -12.40
CA GLU A 468 0.53 -22.25 -12.84
C GLU A 468 1.15 -21.37 -13.92
N SER A 469 0.36 -20.89 -14.89
CA SER A 469 0.84 -19.96 -15.90
C SER A 469 1.26 -18.60 -15.30
N PHE A 470 0.60 -18.20 -14.21
CA PHE A 470 0.90 -17.00 -13.43
C PHE A 470 2.18 -17.16 -12.62
N LEU A 471 2.34 -18.29 -11.93
CA LEU A 471 3.55 -18.67 -11.20
C LEU A 471 4.75 -18.77 -12.16
N GLN A 472 4.58 -19.34 -13.36
CA GLN A 472 5.66 -19.46 -14.33
C GLN A 472 6.13 -18.11 -14.90
N ARG A 473 5.22 -17.15 -15.15
CA ARG A 473 5.62 -15.79 -15.56
C ARG A 473 6.35 -15.05 -14.44
N ARG A 474 5.92 -15.24 -13.19
CA ARG A 474 6.49 -14.57 -12.01
C ARG A 474 7.83 -15.17 -11.56
N LEU A 475 8.00 -16.49 -11.67
CA LEU A 475 9.28 -17.18 -11.44
C LEU A 475 10.36 -16.75 -12.44
N ARG A 476 9.99 -16.47 -13.70
CA ARG A 476 10.93 -15.92 -14.68
C ARG A 476 11.41 -14.51 -14.30
N SER A 477 10.54 -13.66 -13.78
CA SER A 477 10.93 -12.34 -13.27
C SER A 477 11.94 -12.45 -12.12
N ILE A 478 11.72 -13.39 -11.19
CA ILE A 478 12.61 -13.62 -10.04
C ILE A 478 13.94 -14.25 -10.46
N ALA A 479 13.93 -15.13 -11.46
CA ALA A 479 15.16 -15.69 -12.02
C ALA A 479 16.05 -14.59 -12.62
N ASN A 480 15.44 -13.64 -13.35
CA ASN A 480 16.14 -12.49 -13.91
C ASN A 480 16.70 -11.55 -12.82
N ASP A 481 15.95 -11.32 -11.74
CA ASP A 481 16.43 -10.52 -10.59
C ASP A 481 17.57 -11.21 -9.83
N ARG A 482 17.54 -12.55 -9.70
CA ARG A 482 18.62 -13.35 -9.09
C ARG A 482 19.86 -13.47 -9.97
N GLU A 483 19.72 -13.48 -11.29
CA GLU A 483 20.86 -13.39 -12.23
C GLU A 483 21.52 -12.01 -12.15
N ALA A 484 20.72 -10.94 -12.12
CA ALA A 484 21.22 -9.57 -11.94
C ALA A 484 21.95 -9.37 -10.60
N GLN A 485 21.60 -10.16 -9.57
CA GLN A 485 22.28 -10.16 -8.28
C GLN A 485 23.54 -11.04 -8.28
N ARG A 486 23.54 -12.19 -8.97
CA ARG A 486 24.71 -13.08 -9.09
C ARG A 486 25.84 -12.48 -9.93
N ASP A 487 25.51 -11.73 -10.98
CA ASP A 487 26.51 -11.01 -11.80
C ASP A 487 27.22 -9.87 -11.03
N ARG A 488 26.71 -9.47 -9.85
CA ARG A 488 27.36 -8.49 -8.96
C ARG A 488 28.37 -9.09 -7.98
N ASP A 489 28.26 -10.39 -7.68
CA ASP A 489 29.09 -11.05 -6.67
C ASP A 489 30.33 -11.74 -7.27
N GLN A 490 30.58 -11.61 -8.59
CA GLN A 490 31.85 -12.02 -9.18
C GLN A 490 32.92 -10.94 -8.95
N PRO A 491 33.96 -11.20 -8.15
CA PRO A 491 35.10 -10.28 -8.05
C PRO A 491 35.84 -10.27 -9.39
N SER A 492 36.03 -9.07 -9.95
CA SER A 492 36.89 -8.85 -11.11
C SER A 492 38.29 -9.37 -10.80
N MET A 493 38.70 -10.48 -11.42
CA MET A 493 40.09 -10.92 -11.39
C MET A 493 40.94 -9.88 -12.12
N SER A 494 41.59 -9.03 -11.35
CA SER A 494 42.70 -8.18 -11.80
C SER A 494 43.82 -9.09 -12.31
N GLN A 495 44.15 -8.98 -13.60
CA GLN A 495 45.39 -9.55 -14.12
C GLN A 495 46.58 -8.94 -13.35
N PRO A 496 47.57 -9.73 -12.91
CA PRO A 496 48.76 -9.18 -12.30
C PRO A 496 49.66 -8.58 -13.39
N ASP A 497 49.92 -7.28 -13.27
CA ASP A 497 50.89 -6.56 -14.10
C ASP A 497 52.29 -7.17 -13.91
N LEU A 498 52.81 -7.72 -15.00
CA LEU A 498 54.22 -8.05 -15.21
C LEU A 498 54.83 -6.93 -16.06
N HIS A 499 55.39 -5.89 -15.42
CA HIS A 499 56.80 -5.49 -15.53
C HIS A 499 57.08 -4.11 -14.91
#